data_AF-A0AAU9UET9-F1
#
_entry.id   AF-A0AAU9UET9-F1
#
_cell.length_a   1.000
_cell.length_b   1.000
_cell.length_c   1.000
_cell.angle_alpha   90.00
_cell.angle_beta   90.00
_cell.angle_gamma   90.00
#
_symmetry.space_group_name_H-M   'P 1'
#
loop_
_entity.id
_entity.type
_entity.pdbx_description
1 polymer ?
#
loop_
_entity_poly.entity_id
_entity_poly.type
_entity_poly.pdbx_seq_one_letter_code
_entity_poly.pdbx_strand_id
1 'polypeptide(L)'
;MLIGLPRFYSASSMFAEARTDCFFRPMGLPIALSLNTSSSCSCCWMPMKDEASIFTLFYCRLLGELQKLGTRVFSGPVENILKWHKLLQDFGIMVLYEIVGKCVSVRAGESCAKNLVVRDDNGPAIQVVYYEIDFFLPELKIPCPIRVIGRIMPGSSRLQAFNVRPATGDDISILPRRAAVASHHVAKLLKEYSQ
;
A
#
# COMPACT_ATOMS: atom_id res chain seq x y z
N MET A 1 39.23 14.52 -25.63
CA MET A 1 38.65 13.23 -25.23
C MET A 1 37.44 13.52 -24.35
N LEU A 2 36.23 13.37 -24.90
CA LEU A 2 34.96 13.56 -24.22
C LEU A 2 34.39 12.17 -23.91
N ILE A 3 34.23 11.83 -22.64
CA ILE A 3 33.63 10.57 -22.20
C ILE A 3 32.15 10.84 -21.91
N GLY A 4 31.28 10.16 -22.65
CA GLY A 4 29.84 10.32 -22.59
C GLY A 4 29.22 9.76 -21.30
N LEU A 5 28.29 10.54 -20.74
CA LEU A 5 27.40 10.13 -19.66
C LEU A 5 26.19 9.37 -20.24
N PRO A 6 25.75 8.25 -19.63
CA PRO A 6 24.49 7.63 -19.99
C PRO A 6 23.31 8.42 -19.41
N ARG A 7 22.28 8.59 -20.25
CA ARG A 7 20.98 9.19 -19.91
C ARG A 7 20.28 8.34 -18.85
N PHE A 8 19.92 8.95 -17.71
CA PHE A 8 19.03 8.35 -16.73
C PHE A 8 17.58 8.35 -17.25
N TYR A 9 16.99 7.16 -17.29
CA TYR A 9 15.56 6.97 -17.55
C TYR A 9 14.74 7.32 -16.30
N SER A 10 13.78 8.23 -16.48
CA SER A 10 12.79 8.62 -15.48
C SER A 10 11.80 7.47 -15.25
N ALA A 11 11.70 6.96 -14.03
CA ALA A 11 10.78 5.88 -13.65
C ALA A 11 9.35 6.40 -13.36
N SER A 12 8.78 7.17 -14.30
CA SER A 12 7.44 7.77 -14.17
C SER A 12 6.35 7.00 -14.94
N SER A 13 6.66 5.84 -15.53
CA SER A 13 5.74 5.11 -16.40
C SER A 13 5.62 3.64 -16.02
N MET A 14 4.93 3.33 -14.92
CA MET A 14 4.53 1.94 -14.59
C MET A 14 3.13 1.85 -13.96
N PHE A 15 2.22 2.76 -14.30
CA PHE A 15 0.79 2.58 -14.01
C PHE A 15 0.00 2.66 -15.32
N ALA A 16 0.02 1.58 -16.07
CA ALA A 16 -0.95 1.33 -17.13
C ALA A 16 -1.24 -0.19 -17.20
N GLU A 17 -2.54 -0.49 -17.19
CA GLU A 17 -3.17 -1.74 -17.60
C GLU A 17 -2.86 -3.02 -16.79
N ALA A 18 -3.70 -3.26 -15.78
CA ALA A 18 -4.11 -4.61 -15.43
C ALA A 18 -5.59 -4.78 -15.79
N ARG A 19 -5.85 -5.42 -16.92
CA ARG A 19 -7.16 -5.96 -17.30
C ARG A 19 -7.50 -7.09 -16.35
N THR A 20 -8.64 -6.98 -15.68
CA THR A 20 -9.24 -8.04 -14.86
C THR A 20 -9.98 -9.02 -15.76
N ASP A 21 -9.32 -10.11 -16.15
CA ASP A 21 -9.97 -11.34 -16.62
C ASP A 21 -9.70 -12.46 -15.61
N CYS A 22 -10.52 -12.51 -14.55
CA CYS A 22 -10.54 -13.63 -13.61
C CYS A 22 -11.57 -14.65 -14.08
N PHE A 23 -11.09 -15.63 -14.84
CA PHE A 23 -11.79 -16.85 -15.23
C PHE A 23 -11.92 -17.77 -14.00
N PHE A 24 -13.05 -17.74 -13.31
CA PHE A 24 -13.35 -18.68 -12.22
C PHE A 24 -13.95 -19.97 -12.80
N ARG A 25 -13.21 -21.09 -12.70
CA ARG A 25 -13.75 -22.45 -12.87
C ARG A 25 -14.21 -23.00 -11.51
N PRO A 26 -15.46 -23.49 -11.36
CA PRO A 26 -15.81 -24.33 -10.23
C PRO A 26 -15.55 -25.81 -10.56
N MET A 27 -14.95 -26.51 -9.61
CA MET A 27 -14.82 -27.97 -9.57
C MET A 27 -16.18 -28.61 -9.28
N GLY A 28 -16.50 -29.71 -9.97
CA GLY A 28 -17.66 -30.54 -9.70
C GLY A 28 -17.29 -32.03 -9.73
N LEU A 29 -18.06 -32.82 -8.97
CA LEU A 29 -18.45 -34.24 -9.13
C LEU A 29 -19.23 -34.67 -7.86
N PRO A 30 -20.06 -35.75 -7.84
CA PRO A 30 -20.36 -36.69 -8.93
C PRO A 30 -21.86 -37.09 -9.18
N ILE A 31 -22.11 -37.53 -10.42
CA ILE A 31 -22.90 -38.70 -10.91
C ILE A 31 -24.41 -38.83 -10.57
N ALA A 32 -25.26 -38.80 -11.61
CA ALA A 32 -26.23 -39.87 -11.96
C ALA A 32 -26.87 -39.69 -13.36
N LEU A 33 -26.48 -40.61 -14.25
CA LEU A 33 -27.17 -41.29 -15.37
C LEU A 33 -28.51 -40.77 -15.99
N SER A 34 -28.41 -40.63 -17.32
CA SER A 34 -29.26 -41.20 -18.39
C SER A 34 -30.44 -40.42 -19.00
N LEU A 35 -30.22 -40.13 -20.30
CA LEU A 35 -31.08 -40.31 -21.48
C LEU A 35 -32.25 -39.36 -21.79
N ASN A 36 -32.15 -38.86 -23.03
CA ASN A 36 -33.20 -38.54 -24.00
C ASN A 36 -33.82 -37.14 -24.04
N THR A 37 -33.34 -36.40 -25.05
CA THR A 37 -34.07 -35.73 -26.13
C THR A 37 -35.32 -34.90 -25.83
N SER A 38 -35.30 -33.72 -26.47
CA SER A 38 -36.41 -32.88 -26.92
C SER A 38 -36.83 -31.72 -26.02
N SER A 39 -36.42 -30.52 -26.46
CA SER A 39 -37.27 -29.34 -26.63
C SER A 39 -38.30 -29.02 -25.53
N SER A 40 -37.91 -28.13 -24.63
CA SER A 40 -38.61 -26.85 -24.37
C SER A 40 -38.03 -26.24 -23.11
N CYS A 41 -37.18 -25.21 -23.27
CA CYS A 41 -36.71 -24.40 -22.16
C CYS A 41 -37.88 -23.60 -21.57
N SER A 42 -38.48 -24.11 -20.51
CA SER A 42 -39.27 -23.35 -19.56
C SER A 42 -38.74 -23.63 -18.15
N CYS A 43 -37.51 -23.18 -17.88
CA CYS A 43 -37.03 -23.04 -16.51
C CYS A 43 -37.34 -21.61 -16.07
N CYS A 44 -38.25 -21.52 -15.11
CA CYS A 44 -38.50 -20.34 -14.31
C CYS A 44 -37.18 -19.76 -13.81
N TRP A 45 -36.75 -18.64 -14.37
CA TRP A 45 -35.72 -17.80 -13.79
C TRP A 45 -36.34 -17.09 -12.58
N MET A 46 -36.10 -17.60 -11.38
CA MET A 46 -36.23 -16.78 -10.18
C MET A 46 -35.05 -15.81 -10.14
N PRO A 47 -35.26 -14.49 -9.99
CA PRO A 47 -34.16 -13.55 -9.86
C PRO A 47 -33.58 -13.65 -8.44
N MET A 48 -32.35 -14.15 -8.34
CA MET A 48 -31.44 -13.86 -7.23
C MET A 48 -30.35 -12.92 -7.77
N LYS A 49 -30.64 -11.62 -7.77
CA LYS A 49 -29.69 -10.55 -8.11
C LYS A 49 -30.20 -9.32 -7.38
N ASP A 50 -29.59 -8.89 -6.29
CA ASP A 50 -29.64 -7.47 -5.88
C ASP A 50 -28.74 -7.07 -4.69
N GLU A 51 -28.08 -8.00 -3.98
CA GLU A 51 -27.22 -7.62 -2.84
C GLU A 51 -25.75 -7.31 -3.24
N ALA A 52 -25.20 -7.98 -4.26
CA ALA A 52 -23.81 -7.77 -4.68
C ALA A 52 -23.58 -6.44 -5.43
N SER A 53 -24.64 -5.89 -6.03
CA SER A 53 -24.62 -4.66 -6.83
C SER A 53 -24.39 -3.41 -5.96
N ILE A 54 -24.99 -3.37 -4.77
CA ILE A 54 -24.95 -2.22 -3.85
C ILE A 54 -23.54 -2.06 -3.25
N PHE A 55 -22.87 -3.16 -2.90
CA PHE A 55 -21.53 -3.12 -2.31
C PHE A 55 -20.48 -2.63 -3.32
N THR A 56 -20.57 -3.07 -4.58
CA THR A 56 -19.66 -2.63 -5.66
C THR A 56 -19.88 -1.15 -5.99
N LEU A 57 -21.14 -0.69 -6.05
CA LEU A 57 -21.45 0.73 -6.26
C LEU A 57 -20.94 1.61 -5.11
N PHE A 58 -21.01 1.15 -3.86
CA PHE A 58 -20.45 1.86 -2.70
C PHE A 58 -18.92 1.95 -2.76
N TYR A 59 -18.25 0.85 -3.14
CA TYR A 59 -16.80 0.80 -3.29
C TYR A 59 -16.31 1.73 -4.42
N CYS A 60 -16.99 1.75 -5.56
CA CYS A 60 -16.69 2.67 -6.66
C CYS A 60 -16.92 4.14 -6.28
N ARG A 61 -17.93 4.44 -5.45
CA ARG A 61 -18.18 5.81 -4.94
C ARG A 61 -17.12 6.23 -3.93
N LEU A 62 -16.71 5.34 -3.04
CA LEU A 62 -15.63 5.56 -2.07
C LEU A 62 -14.28 5.80 -2.77
N LEU A 63 -14.00 5.01 -3.80
CA LEU A 63 -12.81 5.19 -4.66
C LEU A 63 -12.86 6.52 -5.40
N GLY A 64 -14.03 6.94 -5.90
CA GLY A 64 -14.21 8.22 -6.58
C GLY A 64 -13.98 9.44 -5.67
N GLU A 65 -14.44 9.39 -4.42
CA GLU A 65 -14.18 10.46 -3.43
C GLU A 65 -12.70 10.48 -2.99
N LEU A 66 -12.06 9.32 -2.82
CA LEU A 66 -10.61 9.22 -2.55
C LEU A 66 -9.76 9.75 -3.72
N GLN A 67 -10.25 9.59 -4.97
CA GLN A 67 -9.58 10.06 -6.17
C GLN A 67 -9.64 11.59 -6.31
N LYS A 68 -10.69 12.25 -5.78
CA LYS A 68 -10.82 13.71 -5.80
C LYS A 68 -9.73 14.44 -5.01
N LEU A 69 -9.16 13.81 -3.98
CA LEU A 69 -8.07 14.39 -3.18
C LEU A 69 -6.68 13.84 -3.50
N GLY A 70 -6.64 12.72 -4.24
CA GLY A 70 -5.43 12.06 -4.70
C GLY A 70 -4.65 11.38 -3.57
N THR A 71 -3.93 10.31 -3.92
CA THR A 71 -2.99 9.68 -2.98
C THR A 71 -1.79 10.58 -2.77
N ARG A 72 -1.44 10.88 -1.52
CA ARG A 72 -0.26 11.69 -1.19
C ARG A 72 0.83 10.84 -0.60
N VAL A 73 2.08 11.13 -0.94
CA VAL A 73 3.26 10.44 -0.41
C VAL A 73 4.11 11.43 0.38
N PHE A 74 4.41 11.11 1.63
CA PHE A 74 5.31 11.90 2.47
C PHE A 74 6.50 11.07 2.90
N SER A 75 7.71 11.63 2.73
CA SER A 75 8.96 10.97 3.13
C SER A 75 9.57 11.68 4.33
N GLY A 76 9.98 10.93 5.34
CA GLY A 76 10.57 11.49 6.55
C GLY A 76 11.08 10.45 7.55
N PRO A 77 11.70 10.92 8.65
CA PRO A 77 12.03 10.06 9.79
C PRO A 77 10.75 9.55 10.47
N VAL A 78 10.89 8.51 11.30
CA VAL A 78 9.77 7.86 12.01
C VAL A 78 8.99 8.88 12.85
N GLU A 79 9.70 9.77 13.55
CA GLU A 79 9.07 10.78 14.41
C GLU A 79 8.11 11.69 13.64
N ASN A 80 8.55 12.21 12.50
CA ASN A 80 7.75 13.14 11.69
C ASN A 80 6.52 12.46 11.12
N ILE A 81 6.69 11.22 10.64
CA ILE A 81 5.61 10.45 10.03
C ILE A 81 4.51 10.13 11.04
N LEU A 82 4.87 9.77 12.27
CA LEU A 82 3.89 9.56 13.34
C LEU A 82 3.12 10.86 13.68
N LYS A 83 3.81 12.01 13.69
CA LYS A 83 3.17 13.31 13.91
C LYS A 83 2.21 13.66 12.78
N TRP A 84 2.66 13.55 11.52
CA TRP A 84 1.82 13.85 10.36
C TRP A 84 0.62 12.92 10.26
N HIS A 85 0.77 11.63 10.59
CA HIS A 85 -0.35 10.70 10.58
C HIS A 85 -1.44 11.07 11.58
N LYS A 86 -1.06 11.40 12.82
CA LYS A 86 -2.02 11.88 13.84
C LYS A 86 -2.77 13.12 13.40
N LEU A 87 -2.10 14.02 12.68
CA LEU A 87 -2.72 15.24 12.16
C LEU A 87 -3.62 14.93 10.96
N LEU A 88 -3.24 13.99 10.10
CA LEU A 88 -3.92 13.76 8.83
C LEU A 88 -5.03 12.69 8.86
N GLN A 89 -5.07 11.85 9.90
CA GLN A 89 -6.01 10.72 9.99
C GLN A 89 -7.49 11.17 9.96
N ASP A 90 -7.79 12.40 10.43
CA ASP A 90 -9.15 12.90 10.55
C ASP A 90 -9.72 13.44 9.23
N PHE A 91 -8.87 13.74 8.25
CA PHE A 91 -9.28 14.35 6.98
C PHE A 91 -9.75 13.35 5.91
N GLY A 92 -9.70 12.05 6.20
CA GLY A 92 -10.12 11.00 5.25
C GLY A 92 -9.24 10.91 3.98
N ILE A 93 -8.06 11.53 3.97
CA ILE A 93 -7.13 11.51 2.83
C ILE A 93 -6.28 10.23 2.88
N MET A 94 -6.11 9.56 1.74
CA MET A 94 -5.19 8.44 1.65
C MET A 94 -3.75 8.92 1.56
N VAL A 95 -2.95 8.60 2.60
CA VAL A 95 -1.56 9.01 2.71
C VAL A 95 -0.66 7.78 2.79
N LEU A 96 0.34 7.75 1.91
CA LEU A 96 1.46 6.84 1.93
C LEU A 96 2.65 7.51 2.60
N TYR A 97 3.39 6.73 3.36
CA TYR A 97 4.56 7.18 4.09
C TYR A 97 5.79 6.43 3.60
N GLU A 98 6.84 7.17 3.35
CA GLU A 98 8.18 6.64 3.10
C GLU A 98 9.05 6.93 4.33
N ILE A 99 9.35 5.88 5.08
CA ILE A 99 10.23 5.92 6.25
C ILE A 99 11.65 5.54 5.83
N VAL A 100 12.64 6.32 6.26
CA VAL A 100 14.03 5.90 6.26
C VAL A 100 14.49 5.85 7.72
N GLY A 101 14.85 4.66 8.21
CA GLY A 101 15.20 4.46 9.62
C GLY A 101 15.97 3.15 9.83
N LYS A 102 16.47 2.92 11.06
CA LYS A 102 17.22 1.71 11.39
C LYS A 102 16.28 0.57 11.77
N CYS A 103 16.39 -0.55 11.07
CA CYS A 103 15.72 -1.80 11.44
C CYS A 103 16.48 -2.46 12.59
N VAL A 104 15.79 -2.67 13.72
CA VAL A 104 16.38 -3.21 14.95
C VAL A 104 16.02 -4.69 15.16
N SER A 105 14.87 -5.13 14.66
CA SER A 105 14.48 -6.53 14.72
C SER A 105 13.55 -6.90 13.58
N VAL A 106 13.66 -8.14 13.13
CA VAL A 106 12.73 -8.76 12.19
C VAL A 106 12.24 -10.04 12.85
N ARG A 107 10.92 -10.17 12.98
CA ARG A 107 10.25 -11.33 13.56
C ARG A 107 9.29 -11.91 12.54
N ALA A 108 9.17 -13.23 12.49
CA ALA A 108 8.09 -13.85 11.74
C ALA A 108 6.73 -13.48 12.38
N GLY A 109 5.75 -13.17 11.56
CA GLY A 109 4.35 -12.98 11.94
C GLY A 109 3.49 -14.14 11.43
N GLU A 110 2.18 -14.00 11.59
CA GLU A 110 1.19 -14.96 11.10
C GLU A 110 0.98 -14.82 9.59
N SER A 111 0.59 -15.90 8.91
CA SER A 111 0.11 -15.86 7.52
C SER A 111 1.02 -15.10 6.54
N CYS A 112 2.30 -15.47 6.50
CA CYS A 112 3.34 -14.87 5.63
C CYS A 112 3.69 -13.41 5.96
N ALA A 113 3.24 -12.89 7.10
CA ALA A 113 3.67 -11.59 7.58
C ALA A 113 5.08 -11.65 8.18
N LYS A 114 5.86 -10.59 7.96
CA LYS A 114 7.10 -10.27 8.66
C LYS A 114 6.87 -8.99 9.45
N ASN A 115 7.13 -9.07 10.75
CA ASN A 115 7.05 -7.94 11.67
C ASN A 115 8.45 -7.35 11.84
N LEU A 116 8.68 -6.16 11.28
CA LEU A 116 9.91 -5.41 11.46
C LEU A 116 9.69 -4.32 12.52
N VAL A 117 10.74 -4.01 13.28
CA VAL A 117 10.74 -2.86 14.19
C VAL A 117 11.76 -1.86 13.67
N VAL A 118 11.26 -0.70 13.25
CA VAL A 118 12.07 0.40 12.71
C VAL A 118 12.13 1.53 13.73
N ARG A 119 13.33 2.03 13.98
CA ARG A 119 13.61 3.06 15.00
C ARG A 119 14.55 4.11 14.41
N ASP A 120 14.32 5.37 14.79
CA ASP A 120 15.26 6.47 14.55
C ASP A 120 16.37 6.48 15.62
N ASP A 121 17.53 7.06 15.31
CA ASP A 121 18.74 6.98 16.16
C ASP A 121 18.51 7.27 17.64
N ASN A 122 17.70 8.26 17.97
CA ASN A 122 17.29 8.59 19.34
C ASN A 122 15.75 8.74 19.48
N GLY A 123 15.00 8.16 18.54
CA GLY A 123 13.60 8.48 18.35
C GLY A 123 12.62 7.35 18.69
N PRO A 124 11.32 7.59 18.43
CA PRO A 124 10.29 6.57 18.59
C PRO A 124 10.55 5.37 17.66
N ALA A 125 9.99 4.23 18.04
CA ALA A 125 9.97 3.03 17.20
C ALA A 125 8.58 2.83 16.61
N ILE A 126 8.54 2.32 15.38
CA ILE A 126 7.32 1.96 14.68
C ILE A 126 7.37 0.47 14.30
N GLN A 127 6.25 -0.22 14.48
CA GLN A 127 6.10 -1.60 14.00
C GLN A 127 5.69 -1.57 12.53
N VAL A 128 6.47 -2.24 11.70
CA VAL A 128 6.21 -2.39 10.28
C VAL A 128 5.78 -3.84 10.02
N VAL A 129 4.67 -4.01 9.32
CA VAL A 129 4.16 -5.33 8.89
C VAL A 129 4.33 -5.41 7.39
N TYR A 130 5.17 -6.34 6.93
CA TYR A 130 5.41 -6.62 5.52
C TYR A 130 4.83 -7.99 5.18
N TYR A 131 4.08 -8.11 4.10
CA TYR A 131 3.52 -9.40 3.66
C TYR A 131 4.31 -9.91 2.46
N GLU A 132 4.87 -11.12 2.57
CA GLU A 132 5.62 -11.76 1.50
C GLU A 132 4.66 -12.47 0.53
N ILE A 133 3.81 -11.68 -0.15
CA ILE A 133 2.84 -12.21 -1.13
C ILE A 133 3.47 -12.21 -2.53
N ASP A 134 3.87 -11.03 -3.01
CA ASP A 134 4.44 -10.86 -4.34
C ASP A 134 5.97 -10.97 -4.33
N PHE A 135 6.60 -10.45 -3.28
CA PHE A 135 8.06 -10.37 -3.14
C PHE A 135 8.50 -10.81 -1.75
N PHE A 136 9.60 -11.56 -1.70
CA PHE A 136 10.25 -11.91 -0.44
C PHE A 136 11.00 -10.70 0.14
N LEU A 137 11.06 -10.64 1.47
CA LEU A 137 11.86 -9.62 2.14
C LEU A 137 13.34 -9.84 1.79
N PRO A 138 14.08 -8.81 1.33
CA PRO A 138 15.51 -8.96 1.07
C PRO A 138 16.25 -9.32 2.36
N GLU A 139 17.39 -10.01 2.24
CA GLU A 139 18.19 -10.38 3.40
C GLU A 139 18.77 -9.13 4.07
N LEU A 140 18.30 -8.82 5.29
CA LEU A 140 18.68 -7.64 6.06
C LEU A 140 19.67 -8.02 7.16
N LYS A 141 20.88 -7.43 7.15
CA LYS A 141 21.85 -7.55 8.24
C LYS A 141 21.51 -6.59 9.38
N ILE A 142 20.78 -7.06 10.37
CA ILE A 142 20.33 -6.25 11.51
C ILE A 142 21.50 -5.97 12.47
N PRO A 143 21.68 -4.73 12.99
CA PRO A 143 20.92 -3.52 12.68
C PRO A 143 21.36 -2.85 11.36
N CYS A 144 20.42 -2.53 10.48
CA CYS A 144 20.69 -1.84 9.20
C CYS A 144 19.70 -0.69 8.93
N PRO A 145 20.12 0.36 8.21
CA PRO A 145 19.20 1.38 7.73
C PRO A 145 18.38 0.83 6.55
N ILE A 146 17.07 0.99 6.62
CA ILE A 146 16.13 0.55 5.60
C ILE A 146 15.22 1.69 5.16
N ARG A 147 14.79 1.64 3.91
CA ARG A 147 13.73 2.46 3.36
C ARG A 147 12.47 1.60 3.24
N VAL A 148 11.39 2.08 3.85
CA VAL A 148 10.10 1.42 3.89
C VAL A 148 9.06 2.34 3.29
N ILE A 149 8.24 1.83 2.37
CA ILE A 149 7.08 2.54 1.82
C ILE A 149 5.84 1.77 2.23
N GLY A 150 4.87 2.48 2.81
CA GLY A 150 3.65 1.85 3.27
C GLY A 150 2.58 2.84 3.69
N ARG A 151 1.50 2.30 4.27
CA ARG A 151 0.44 3.09 4.90
C ARG A 151 0.39 2.80 6.39
N ILE A 152 0.11 3.80 7.20
CA ILE A 152 -0.18 3.58 8.62
C ILE A 152 -1.64 3.17 8.76
N MET A 153 -1.88 2.12 9.54
CA MET A 153 -3.22 1.60 9.80
C MET A 153 -3.97 2.55 10.75
N PRO A 154 -5.18 3.01 10.38
CA PRO A 154 -5.94 3.96 11.19
C PRO A 154 -6.20 3.42 12.59
N GLY A 155 -6.09 4.28 13.60
CA GLY A 155 -6.26 3.90 15.00
C GLY A 155 -5.09 3.12 15.61
N SER A 156 -3.97 2.98 14.91
CA SER A 156 -2.78 2.28 15.41
C SER A 156 -1.47 3.00 15.04
N SER A 157 -0.36 2.56 15.62
CA SER A 157 1.00 2.96 15.23
C SER A 157 1.69 1.92 14.33
N ARG A 158 0.91 1.06 13.66
CA ARG A 158 1.44 0.02 12.78
C ARG A 158 1.46 0.48 11.33
N LEU A 159 2.60 0.34 10.69
CA LEU A 159 2.76 0.62 9.27
C LEU A 159 2.66 -0.69 8.47
N GLN A 160 1.70 -0.78 7.57
CA GLN A 160 1.65 -1.83 6.57
C GLN A 160 2.58 -1.46 5.41
N ALA A 161 3.68 -2.18 5.26
CA ALA A 161 4.66 -1.94 4.22
C ALA A 161 4.27 -2.63 2.92
N PHE A 162 4.39 -1.90 1.82
CA PHE A 162 4.27 -2.41 0.46
C PHE A 162 5.65 -2.69 -0.14
N ASN A 163 6.66 -1.91 0.24
CA ASN A 163 8.03 -2.10 -0.21
C ASN A 163 9.00 -1.89 0.95
N VAL A 164 9.95 -2.81 1.08
CA VAL A 164 11.06 -2.71 2.04
C VAL A 164 12.36 -2.97 1.28
N ARG A 165 13.31 -2.05 1.40
CA ARG A 165 14.66 -2.22 0.84
C ARG A 165 15.73 -1.62 1.76
N PRO A 166 16.98 -2.08 1.67
CA PRO A 166 18.10 -1.37 2.29
C PRO A 166 18.15 0.10 1.84
N ALA A 167 18.41 1.01 2.78
CA ALA A 167 18.58 2.42 2.46
C ALA A 167 19.97 2.67 1.87
N THR A 168 20.04 3.50 0.83
CA THR A 168 21.33 3.96 0.31
C THR A 168 21.81 5.18 1.09
N GLY A 169 23.11 5.51 0.99
CA GLY A 169 23.65 6.74 1.62
C GLY A 169 22.93 8.00 1.14
N ASP A 170 22.51 8.02 -0.13
CA ASP A 170 21.72 9.11 -0.70
C ASP A 170 20.34 9.21 -0.07
N ASP A 171 19.64 8.09 0.16
CA ASP A 171 18.32 8.10 0.79
C ASP A 171 18.38 8.79 2.16
N ILE A 172 19.45 8.53 2.93
CA ILE A 172 19.70 9.08 4.26
C ILE A 172 20.07 10.56 4.17
N SER A 173 20.97 10.95 3.26
CA SER A 173 21.46 12.33 3.17
C SER A 173 20.39 13.32 2.69
N ILE A 174 19.50 12.89 1.79
CA ILE A 174 18.42 13.75 1.27
C ILE A 174 17.16 13.73 2.13
N LEU A 175 17.07 12.83 3.12
CA LEU A 175 15.90 12.68 4.00
C LEU A 175 15.49 13.98 4.70
N PRO A 176 16.40 14.77 5.30
CA PRO A 176 16.01 16.00 6.01
C PRO A 176 15.34 17.02 5.08
N ARG A 177 15.84 17.12 3.84
CA ARG A 177 15.27 18.02 2.83
C ARG A 177 13.89 17.56 2.39
N ARG A 178 13.70 16.26 2.15
CA ARG A 178 12.37 15.68 1.82
C ARG A 178 11.39 15.87 2.96
N ALA A 179 11.84 15.65 4.20
CA ALA A 179 11.01 15.83 5.39
C ALA A 179 10.56 17.29 5.58
N ALA A 180 11.42 18.27 5.30
CA ALA A 180 11.05 19.68 5.38
C ALA A 180 9.96 20.05 4.36
N VAL A 181 10.07 19.57 3.13
CA VAL A 181 9.04 19.79 2.09
C VAL A 181 7.72 19.11 2.47
N ALA A 182 7.79 17.88 2.97
CA ALA A 182 6.62 17.16 3.46
C ALA A 182 5.94 17.92 4.61
N SER A 183 6.68 18.38 5.63
CA SER A 183 6.15 19.20 6.71
C SER A 183 5.45 20.46 6.22
N HIS A 184 6.03 21.16 5.23
CA HIS A 184 5.40 22.34 4.64
C HIS A 184 4.07 22.00 3.96
N HIS A 185 4.02 20.89 3.23
CA HIS A 185 2.79 20.43 2.56
C HIS A 185 1.72 19.99 3.55
N VAL A 186 2.10 19.30 4.62
CA VAL A 186 1.19 18.92 5.70
C VAL A 186 0.64 20.17 6.38
N ALA A 187 1.47 21.15 6.71
CA ALA A 187 1.02 22.41 7.30
C ALA A 187 0.06 23.18 6.37
N LYS A 188 0.30 23.17 5.06
CA LYS A 188 -0.60 23.77 4.07
C LYS A 188 -1.95 23.07 4.06
N LEU A 189 -1.97 21.73 4.04
CA LEU A 189 -3.20 20.94 4.11
C LEU A 189 -3.99 21.24 5.37
N LEU A 190 -3.33 21.28 6.53
CA LEU A 190 -4.02 21.59 7.78
C LEU A 190 -4.73 22.96 7.73
N LYS A 191 -4.13 23.97 7.09
CA LYS A 191 -4.78 25.27 6.93
C LYS A 191 -5.97 25.24 5.96
N GLU A 192 -5.89 24.45 4.90
CA GLU A 192 -6.95 24.33 3.88
C GLU A 192 -8.20 23.63 4.43
N TYR A 193 -8.04 22.62 5.30
CA TYR A 193 -9.15 21.80 5.81
C TYR A 193 -9.60 22.15 7.24
N SER A 194 -8.94 23.10 7.92
CA SER A 194 -9.41 23.60 9.24
C SER A 194 -10.39 24.78 9.13
N GLN A 195 -10.90 25.07 7.93
CA GLN A 195 -11.96 26.05 7.67
C GLN A 195 -13.33 25.36 7.64
#